data_AF-A0A9X4RK85-F1
#
_entry.id   AF-A0A9X4RK85-F1
#
_cell.length_a   1.000
_cell.length_b   1.000
_cell.length_c   1.000
_cell.angle_alpha   90.00
_cell.angle_beta   90.00
_cell.angle_gamma   90.00
#
_symmetry.space_group_name_H-M   'P 1'
#
loop_
_entity.id
_entity.type
_entity.pdbx_description
1 polymer ?
#
loop_
_entity_poly.entity_id
_entity_poly.type
_entity_poly.pdbx_seq_one_letter_code
_entity_poly.pdbx_strand_id
1 'polypeptide(L)'
;DYSTLGGWPEMKGVGANSVMSRADQSFETAAQRGAFQLRQVCRDLSVRPIATYDSEYGSAAFMNLTEDIPADLLLRLRPNRCLYKAPEPYSGSGRPRKHGDKFQLANADSWGDSSATFSLEDETVGQVQIQQWSDLHFKKAAQRNFQVIRVTHPHCSGLWLAWVGNRCHL
;
A
#
# COMPACT_ATOMS: atom_id res chain seq x y z
N ASP A 1 2.13 10.47 19.45
CA ASP A 1 2.21 9.50 18.33
C ASP A 1 3.55 9.56 17.64
N TYR A 2 4.45 8.63 18.01
CA TYR A 2 5.74 8.44 17.36
C TYR A 2 5.57 7.48 16.18
N SER A 3 6.06 7.87 15.01
CA SER A 3 6.17 6.99 13.85
C SER A 3 7.63 6.98 13.41
N THR A 4 8.24 5.80 13.43
CA THR A 4 9.65 5.58 13.12
C THR A 4 9.71 4.69 11.88
N LEU A 5 10.44 5.15 10.85
CA LEU A 5 10.77 4.33 9.68
C LEU A 5 12.12 3.67 9.93
N GLY A 6 12.14 2.34 9.89
CA GLY A 6 13.36 1.53 9.89
C GLY A 6 13.62 0.98 8.49
N GLY A 7 14.82 1.19 7.97
CA GLY A 7 15.28 0.56 6.73
C GLY A 7 15.97 -0.77 7.01
N TRP A 8 15.81 -1.75 6.11
CA TRP A 8 16.54 -3.02 6.13
C TRP A 8 17.40 -3.13 4.87
N PRO A 9 18.74 -3.11 4.98
CA PRO A 9 19.59 -3.50 3.86
C PRO A 9 19.66 -5.02 3.75
N GLU A 10 19.61 -5.54 2.53
CA GLU A 10 19.85 -6.95 2.24
C GLU A 10 21.29 -7.34 2.66
N MET A 11 21.42 -8.53 3.27
CA MET A 11 22.50 -8.90 4.19
C MET A 11 23.91 -8.93 3.59
N LYS A 12 24.78 -8.03 4.08
CA LYS A 12 26.07 -8.35 4.72
C LYS A 12 26.46 -7.19 5.65
N GLY A 13 26.15 -7.35 6.94
CA GLY A 13 26.74 -6.57 8.04
C GLY A 13 26.10 -5.20 8.32
N VAL A 14 25.57 -5.08 9.54
CA VAL A 14 25.48 -3.87 10.37
C VAL A 14 24.51 -2.76 9.93
N GLY A 15 23.43 -2.61 10.71
CA GLY A 15 22.88 -1.30 11.08
C GLY A 15 21.50 -0.95 10.50
N ALA A 16 20.47 -0.95 11.36
CA ALA A 16 19.24 -0.21 11.12
C ALA A 16 19.52 1.28 11.29
N ASN A 17 19.49 2.05 10.19
CA ASN A 17 19.58 3.51 10.29
C ASN A 17 18.22 4.06 10.71
N SER A 18 18.07 4.35 12.00
CA SER A 18 16.98 5.17 12.52
C SER A 18 17.07 6.56 11.90
N VAL A 19 16.07 6.95 11.11
CA VAL A 19 15.95 8.35 10.65
C VAL A 19 15.40 9.20 11.77
N MET A 20 16.13 10.29 12.06
CA MET A 20 15.96 11.21 13.18
C MET A 20 14.52 11.69 13.37
N SER A 21 14.02 11.65 14.62
CA SER A 21 12.92 12.50 15.07
C SER A 21 13.43 13.92 15.30
N ARG A 22 13.30 14.81 14.33
CA ARG A 22 13.47 16.26 14.57
C ARG A 22 12.12 16.86 14.98
N ALA A 23 12.07 17.41 16.19
CA ALA A 23 10.88 18.02 16.78
C ALA A 23 10.56 19.44 16.25
N ASP A 24 11.31 19.95 15.27
CA ASP A 24 11.23 21.37 14.82
C ASP A 24 10.14 21.67 13.77
N GLN A 25 9.36 20.69 13.32
CA GLN A 25 8.29 20.92 12.34
C GLN A 25 6.94 20.51 12.91
N SER A 26 6.02 21.48 13.02
CA SER A 26 4.64 21.26 13.43
C SER A 26 3.86 20.61 12.29
N PHE A 27 3.90 19.28 12.21
CA PHE A 27 3.04 18.53 11.32
C PHE A 27 1.65 18.38 11.93
N GLU A 28 0.62 18.62 11.12
CA GLU A 28 -0.77 18.52 11.56
C GLU A 28 -1.23 17.05 11.68
N THR A 29 -0.59 16.12 10.95
CA THR A 29 -0.98 14.70 10.90
C THR A 29 0.21 13.73 10.82
N ALA A 30 0.00 12.47 11.23
CA ALA A 30 0.99 11.39 11.08
C ALA A 30 1.32 11.11 9.60
N ALA A 31 0.33 11.21 8.70
CA ALA A 31 0.54 11.07 7.25
C ALA A 31 1.50 12.12 6.68
N GLN A 32 1.37 13.39 7.08
CA GLN A 32 2.31 14.45 6.69
C GLN A 32 3.72 14.18 7.26
N ARG A 33 3.83 13.72 8.51
CA ARG A 33 5.12 13.32 9.11
C ARG A 33 5.79 12.20 8.31
N GLY A 34 5.08 11.11 8.06
CA GLY A 34 5.61 9.96 7.33
C GLY A 34 6.05 10.33 5.92
N ALA A 35 5.26 11.14 5.20
CA ALA A 35 5.61 11.58 3.85
C ALA A 35 6.85 12.49 3.86
N PHE A 36 6.95 13.40 4.83
CA PHE A 36 8.13 14.23 5.00
C PHE A 36 9.38 13.39 5.30
N GLN A 37 9.30 12.48 6.27
CA GLN A 37 10.40 11.59 6.63
C GLN A 37 10.85 10.76 5.44
N LEU A 38 9.92 10.14 4.71
CA LEU A 38 10.21 9.37 3.50
C LEU A 38 10.95 10.21 2.46
N ARG A 39 10.51 11.46 2.27
CA ARG A 39 11.16 12.39 1.34
C ARG A 39 12.59 12.73 1.77
N GLN A 40 12.84 12.89 3.07
CA GLN A 40 14.21 13.08 3.56
C GLN A 40 15.06 11.85 3.29
N VAL A 41 14.57 10.66 3.65
CA VAL A 41 15.29 9.39 3.44
C VAL A 41 15.64 9.19 1.96
N CYS A 42 14.68 9.43 1.06
CA CYS A 42 14.88 9.22 -0.38
C CYS A 42 15.86 10.21 -1.02
N ARG A 43 16.19 11.34 -0.37
CA ARG A 43 17.23 12.26 -0.88
C ARG A 43 18.63 11.68 -0.74
N ASP A 44 18.84 10.89 0.31
CA ASP A 44 20.16 10.37 0.68
C ASP A 44 20.41 8.96 0.14
N LEU A 45 19.37 8.30 -0.38
CA LEU A 45 19.47 6.96 -0.98
C LEU A 45 19.78 7.05 -2.47
N SER A 46 20.78 6.29 -2.91
CA SER A 46 21.13 6.13 -4.32
C SER A 46 20.23 5.13 -5.07
N VAL A 47 19.32 4.48 -4.36
CA VAL A 47 18.40 3.47 -4.88
C VAL A 47 16.96 3.85 -4.54
N ARG A 48 16.00 3.37 -5.34
CA ARG A 48 14.57 3.50 -5.04
C ARG A 48 14.18 2.51 -3.93
N PRO A 49 13.86 2.97 -2.70
CA PRO A 49 13.56 2.06 -1.60
C PRO A 49 12.14 1.51 -1.67
N ILE A 50 11.90 0.39 -0.98
CA ILE A 50 10.58 -0.08 -0.58
C ILE A 50 10.35 0.36 0.86
N ALA A 51 9.36 1.23 1.09
CA ALA A 51 8.98 1.69 2.41
C ALA A 51 7.71 1.00 2.90
N THR A 52 7.77 0.39 4.08
CA THR A 52 6.65 -0.33 4.69
C THR A 52 5.95 0.55 5.71
N TYR A 53 4.62 0.52 5.73
CA TYR A 53 3.82 1.25 6.72
C TYR A 53 2.63 0.44 7.20
N ASP A 54 2.19 0.73 8.41
CA ASP A 54 1.01 0.10 8.98
C ASP A 54 -0.32 0.68 8.45
N SER A 55 -1.42 0.22 9.04
CA SER A 55 -2.79 0.50 8.61
C SER A 55 -3.27 1.94 8.76
N GLU A 56 -2.56 2.76 9.54
CA GLU A 56 -2.83 4.20 9.66
C GLU A 56 -2.50 4.92 8.34
N TYR A 57 -1.46 4.46 7.65
CA TYR A 57 -0.95 5.04 6.41
C TYR A 57 -1.68 4.52 5.15
N GLY A 58 -2.42 3.42 5.25
CA GLY A 58 -3.31 2.90 4.21
C GLY A 58 -4.53 3.79 3.94
N SER A 59 -4.29 5.02 3.46
CA SER A 59 -5.30 6.07 3.25
C SER A 59 -5.04 6.89 1.99
N ALA A 60 -6.10 7.50 1.45
CA ALA A 60 -6.00 8.38 0.29
C ALA A 60 -5.12 9.62 0.53
N ALA A 61 -5.11 10.15 1.77
CA ALA A 61 -4.29 11.30 2.12
C ALA A 61 -2.80 10.97 2.00
N PHE A 62 -2.39 9.83 2.55
CA PHE A 62 -1.01 9.39 2.47
C PHE A 62 -0.60 9.01 1.03
N MET A 63 -1.50 8.41 0.25
CA MET A 63 -1.28 8.16 -1.17
C MET A 63 -1.01 9.46 -1.95
N ASN A 64 -1.75 10.54 -1.69
CA ASN A 64 -1.51 11.79 -2.39
C ASN A 64 -0.21 12.48 -1.93
N LEU A 65 0.09 12.44 -0.62
CA LEU A 65 1.29 13.07 -0.04
C LEU A 65 2.62 12.44 -0.50
N THR A 66 2.57 11.20 -1.00
CA THR A 66 3.75 10.41 -1.39
C THR A 66 3.81 10.13 -2.90
N GLU A 67 2.97 10.80 -3.70
CA GLU A 67 2.84 10.55 -5.15
C GLU A 67 4.14 10.84 -5.92
N ASP A 68 4.82 11.91 -5.54
CA ASP A 68 6.04 12.41 -6.17
C ASP A 68 7.34 11.93 -5.49
N ILE A 69 7.22 11.11 -4.45
CA ILE A 69 8.39 10.59 -3.73
C ILE A 69 8.91 9.33 -4.46
N PRO A 70 10.22 9.25 -4.77
CA PRO A 70 10.76 8.13 -5.53
C PRO A 70 10.96 6.88 -4.64
N ALA A 71 9.87 6.33 -4.11
CA ALA A 71 9.83 5.10 -3.33
C ALA A 71 8.64 4.23 -3.72
N ASP A 72 8.79 2.92 -3.61
CA ASP A 72 7.67 1.97 -3.63
C ASP A 72 7.14 1.78 -2.21
N LEU A 73 5.84 1.57 -2.07
CA LEU A 73 5.19 1.47 -0.75
C LEU A 73 4.50 0.12 -0.59
N LEU A 74 4.69 -0.47 0.58
CA LEU A 74 3.89 -1.60 1.04
C LEU A 74 3.13 -1.18 2.30
N LEU A 75 1.83 -0.93 2.14
CA LEU A 75 0.97 -0.44 3.21
C LEU A 75 0.05 -1.53 3.69
N ARG A 76 -0.04 -1.75 5.01
CA ARG A 76 -1.14 -2.56 5.55
C ARG A 76 -2.47 -1.83 5.33
N LEU A 77 -3.51 -2.56 4.94
CA LEU A 77 -4.86 -2.02 4.83
C LEU A 77 -5.75 -2.56 5.96
N ARG A 78 -6.62 -1.70 6.49
CA ARG A 78 -7.66 -2.16 7.42
C ARG A 78 -8.73 -2.92 6.64
N PRO A 79 -9.26 -4.05 7.15
CA PRO A 79 -10.29 -4.84 6.46
C PRO A 79 -11.56 -4.05 6.11
N ASN A 80 -11.87 -2.97 6.82
CA ASN A 80 -13.03 -2.13 6.55
C ASN A 80 -12.81 -1.07 5.45
N ARG A 81 -11.67 -1.10 4.73
CA ARG A 81 -11.43 -0.17 3.62
C ARG A 81 -12.28 -0.54 2.40
N CYS A 82 -12.69 0.50 1.68
CA CYS A 82 -13.37 0.39 0.39
C CYS A 82 -12.53 1.14 -0.66
N LEU A 83 -12.19 0.40 -1.70
CA LEU A 83 -11.45 0.82 -2.89
C LEU A 83 -12.37 0.78 -4.09
N TYR A 84 -11.87 1.22 -5.24
CA TYR A 84 -12.61 1.27 -6.49
C TYR A 84 -11.76 0.75 -7.62
N LYS A 85 -12.39 0.09 -8.58
CA LYS A 85 -11.79 -0.26 -9.87
C LYS A 85 -11.76 0.97 -10.78
N ALA A 86 -10.93 0.92 -11.83
CA ALA A 86 -11.01 1.88 -12.92
C ALA A 86 -12.44 1.95 -13.50
N PRO A 87 -12.93 3.15 -13.88
CA PRO A 87 -14.21 3.27 -14.54
C PRO A 87 -14.17 2.60 -15.92
N GLU A 88 -15.33 2.11 -16.38
CA GLU A 88 -15.50 1.71 -17.77
C GLU A 88 -15.26 2.88 -18.74
N PRO A 89 -14.90 2.61 -20.01
CA PRO A 89 -14.74 3.63 -21.03
C PRO A 89 -15.95 4.57 -21.10
N TYR A 90 -15.66 5.87 -21.25
CA TYR A 90 -16.71 6.88 -21.24
C TYR A 90 -17.60 6.74 -22.48
N SER A 91 -18.91 6.60 -22.26
CA SER A 91 -19.91 6.40 -23.32
C SER A 91 -20.32 7.67 -24.07
N GLY A 92 -19.72 8.82 -23.74
CA GLY A 92 -20.01 10.10 -24.43
C GLY A 92 -21.11 10.95 -23.80
N SER A 93 -21.84 10.44 -22.80
CA SER A 93 -22.93 11.18 -22.14
C SER A 93 -22.60 11.61 -20.71
N GLY A 94 -22.74 12.91 -20.43
CA GLY A 94 -22.60 13.48 -19.09
C GLY A 94 -21.15 13.75 -18.64
N ARG A 95 -20.87 13.56 -17.35
CA ARG A 95 -19.50 13.67 -16.81
C ARG A 95 -18.90 12.27 -16.74
N PRO A 96 -17.67 12.05 -17.25
CA PRO A 96 -16.98 10.78 -17.10
C PRO A 96 -16.93 10.31 -15.64
N ARG A 97 -17.24 9.02 -15.42
CA ARG A 97 -17.17 8.41 -14.09
C ARG A 97 -15.71 8.37 -13.64
N LYS A 98 -15.46 8.67 -12.37
CA LYS A 98 -14.12 8.59 -11.76
C LYS A 98 -13.79 7.22 -11.17
N HIS A 99 -14.82 6.39 -11.00
CA HIS A 99 -14.75 5.12 -10.28
C HIS A 99 -15.64 4.11 -10.99
N GLY A 100 -15.12 2.89 -11.16
CA GLY A 100 -15.90 1.71 -11.48
C GLY A 100 -16.49 1.09 -10.21
N ASP A 101 -16.54 -0.23 -10.20
CA ASP A 101 -17.13 -0.98 -9.09
C ASP A 101 -16.35 -0.82 -7.78
N LYS A 102 -17.10 -0.94 -6.68
CA LYS A 102 -16.52 -0.95 -5.34
C LYS A 102 -15.80 -2.27 -5.10
N PHE A 103 -14.63 -2.17 -4.49
CA PHE A 103 -13.89 -3.29 -3.93
C PHE A 103 -13.84 -3.09 -2.41
N GLN A 104 -14.67 -3.81 -1.67
CA GLN A 104 -14.77 -3.73 -0.21
C GLN A 104 -14.00 -4.89 0.41
N LEU A 105 -12.93 -4.60 1.14
CA LEU A 105 -12.03 -5.64 1.69
C LEU A 105 -12.76 -6.60 2.65
N ALA A 106 -13.82 -6.14 3.32
CA ALA A 106 -14.65 -6.95 4.21
C ALA A 106 -15.78 -7.73 3.52
N ASN A 107 -15.96 -7.56 2.20
CA ASN A 107 -17.06 -8.19 1.45
C ASN A 107 -16.51 -8.94 0.22
N ALA A 108 -16.42 -10.27 0.33
CA ALA A 108 -15.87 -11.15 -0.69
C ALA A 108 -16.55 -11.04 -2.05
N ASP A 109 -17.88 -10.83 -2.06
CA ASP A 109 -18.67 -10.73 -3.28
C ASP A 109 -18.29 -9.49 -4.13
N SER A 110 -17.63 -8.50 -3.52
CA SER A 110 -17.21 -7.28 -4.21
C SER A 110 -15.83 -7.39 -4.89
N TRP A 111 -15.07 -8.45 -4.63
CA TRP A 111 -13.68 -8.52 -5.10
C TRP A 111 -13.61 -8.79 -6.61
N GLY A 112 -14.50 -9.66 -7.10
CA GLY A 112 -14.39 -10.26 -8.43
C GLY A 112 -13.12 -11.12 -8.54
N ASP A 113 -12.76 -11.48 -9.77
CA ASP A 113 -11.61 -12.35 -10.01
C ASP A 113 -10.29 -11.68 -9.62
N SER A 114 -9.42 -12.45 -8.96
CA SER A 114 -8.04 -12.05 -8.71
C SER A 114 -7.25 -12.01 -10.01
N SER A 115 -6.41 -10.99 -10.16
CA SER A 115 -5.44 -10.90 -11.26
C SER A 115 -4.36 -11.99 -11.17
N ALA A 116 -3.99 -12.42 -9.95
CA ALA A 116 -3.09 -13.54 -9.70
C ALA A 116 -3.46 -14.24 -8.39
N THR A 117 -3.21 -15.55 -8.33
CA THR A 117 -3.32 -16.36 -7.11
C THR A 117 -2.10 -17.28 -7.01
N PHE A 118 -1.50 -17.34 -5.82
CA PHE A 118 -0.39 -18.22 -5.50
C PHE A 118 -0.67 -18.95 -4.19
N SER A 119 -0.30 -20.21 -4.11
CA SER A 119 -0.44 -21.03 -2.92
C SER A 119 0.90 -21.68 -2.61
N LEU A 120 1.30 -21.63 -1.34
CA LEU A 120 2.49 -22.31 -0.84
C LEU A 120 2.14 -23.08 0.42
N GLU A 121 2.84 -24.19 0.62
CA GLU A 121 2.79 -24.94 1.86
C GLU A 121 4.08 -24.64 2.62
N ASP A 122 3.94 -24.17 3.85
CA ASP A 122 5.04 -23.94 4.77
C ASP A 122 4.94 -24.94 5.92
N GLU A 123 6.07 -25.56 6.30
CA GLU A 123 6.08 -26.58 7.35
C GLU A 123 5.73 -26.01 8.74
N THR A 124 5.96 -24.71 8.96
CA THR A 124 5.73 -24.03 10.24
C THR A 124 4.38 -23.32 10.27
N VAL A 125 3.99 -22.70 9.16
CA VAL A 125 2.76 -21.92 9.04
C VAL A 125 1.76 -22.53 8.06
N GLY A 126 1.81 -23.83 7.76
CA GLY A 126 0.82 -24.51 6.92
C GLY A 126 0.56 -23.86 5.56
N GLN A 127 -0.65 -24.04 5.03
CA GLN A 127 -1.01 -23.55 3.70
C GLN A 127 -1.25 -22.04 3.70
N VAL A 128 -0.41 -21.27 3.00
CA VAL A 128 -0.60 -19.83 2.78
C VAL A 128 -1.11 -19.60 1.37
N GLN A 129 -2.19 -18.82 1.26
CA GLN A 129 -2.74 -18.40 -0.03
C GLN A 129 -2.57 -16.89 -0.19
N ILE A 130 -2.06 -16.49 -1.35
CA ILE A 130 -1.86 -15.11 -1.75
C ILE A 130 -2.74 -14.82 -2.96
N GLN A 131 -3.57 -13.79 -2.86
CA GLN A 131 -4.41 -13.31 -3.96
C GLN A 131 -4.10 -11.85 -4.24
N GLN A 132 -4.11 -11.46 -5.50
CA GLN A 132 -3.78 -10.09 -5.90
C GLN A 132 -4.80 -9.54 -6.89
N TRP A 133 -5.15 -8.26 -6.72
CA TRP A 133 -6.01 -7.49 -7.61
C TRP A 133 -5.31 -6.21 -8.06
N SER A 134 -5.30 -5.96 -9.36
CA SER A 134 -4.63 -4.82 -9.97
C SER A 134 -5.58 -3.63 -10.17
N ASP A 135 -5.00 -2.46 -10.42
CA ASP A 135 -5.71 -1.25 -10.86
C ASP A 135 -6.83 -0.78 -9.93
N LEU A 136 -6.58 -0.87 -8.63
CA LEU A 136 -7.47 -0.36 -7.58
C LEU A 136 -6.98 0.99 -7.05
N HIS A 137 -7.91 1.83 -6.60
CA HIS A 137 -7.60 3.14 -6.02
C HIS A 137 -8.51 3.50 -4.86
N PHE A 138 -8.06 4.44 -4.02
CA PHE A 138 -8.95 5.07 -3.05
C PHE A 138 -9.87 6.09 -3.72
N LYS A 139 -11.07 6.26 -3.15
CA LYS A 139 -12.05 7.27 -3.62
C LYS A 139 -11.49 8.68 -3.80
N LYS A 140 -10.61 9.12 -2.89
CA LYS A 140 -10.00 10.47 -2.90
C LYS A 140 -8.59 10.51 -3.52
N ALA A 141 -8.12 9.42 -4.11
CA ALA A 141 -6.81 9.30 -4.77
C ALA A 141 -6.96 8.53 -6.09
N ALA A 142 -7.92 8.93 -6.93
CA ALA A 142 -8.31 8.17 -8.12
C ALA A 142 -7.30 8.18 -9.27
N GLN A 143 -6.25 9.00 -9.17
CA GLN A 143 -5.19 9.05 -10.16
C GLN A 143 -4.03 8.11 -9.82
N ARG A 144 -4.00 7.57 -8.60
CA ARG A 144 -2.93 6.71 -8.11
C ARG A 144 -3.45 5.31 -7.87
N ASN A 145 -3.34 4.49 -8.90
CA ASN A 145 -3.72 3.08 -8.85
C ASN A 145 -2.62 2.26 -8.16
N PHE A 146 -3.01 1.18 -7.50
CA PHE A 146 -2.12 0.26 -6.82
C PHE A 146 -2.67 -1.16 -6.86
N GLN A 147 -1.82 -2.12 -6.50
CA GLN A 147 -2.21 -3.51 -6.37
C GLN A 147 -2.63 -3.77 -4.93
N VAL A 148 -3.69 -4.55 -4.75
CA VAL A 148 -4.10 -5.06 -3.44
C VAL A 148 -3.72 -6.52 -3.36
N ILE A 149 -3.05 -6.89 -2.28
CA ILE A 149 -2.64 -8.26 -2.00
C ILE A 149 -3.35 -8.70 -0.73
N ARG A 150 -3.94 -9.88 -0.77
CA ARG A 150 -4.50 -10.57 0.39
C ARG A 150 -3.67 -11.81 0.66
N VAL A 151 -3.15 -11.92 1.88
CA VAL A 151 -2.45 -13.11 2.36
C VAL A 151 -3.33 -13.78 3.40
N THR A 152 -3.79 -15.00 3.13
CA THR A 152 -4.60 -15.79 4.06
C THR A 152 -3.85 -17.02 4.55
N HIS A 153 -4.13 -17.37 5.79
CA HIS A 153 -3.49 -18.47 6.51
C HIS A 153 -4.55 -19.12 7.42
N PRO A 154 -4.55 -20.46 7.62
CA PRO A 154 -5.54 -21.17 8.43
C PRO A 154 -5.80 -20.59 9.82
N HIS A 155 -4.79 -19.99 10.45
CA HIS A 155 -4.88 -19.48 11.82
C HIS A 155 -4.96 -17.95 11.92
N CYS A 156 -5.14 -17.22 10.80
CA CYS A 156 -5.22 -15.76 10.82
C CYS A 156 -6.33 -15.23 9.90
N SER A 157 -6.95 -14.12 10.28
CA SER A 157 -8.10 -13.51 9.57
C SER A 157 -7.80 -12.91 8.19
N GLY A 158 -6.58 -13.09 7.69
CA GLY A 158 -6.10 -12.56 6.43
C GLY A 158 -5.50 -11.15 6.55
N LEU A 159 -4.33 -10.97 5.98
CA LEU A 159 -3.62 -9.70 5.90
C LEU A 159 -3.90 -9.03 4.56
N TRP A 160 -4.29 -7.76 4.59
CA TRP A 160 -4.46 -6.95 3.39
C TRP A 160 -3.31 -5.96 3.25
N LEU A 161 -2.71 -5.92 2.07
CA LEU A 161 -1.60 -5.05 1.72
C LEU A 161 -1.94 -4.27 0.44
N ALA A 162 -1.51 -3.01 0.39
CA ALA A 162 -1.44 -2.23 -0.84
C ALA A 162 0.02 -2.14 -1.27
N TRP A 163 0.29 -2.56 -2.49
CA TRP A 163 1.57 -2.36 -3.15
C TRP A 163 1.47 -1.19 -4.14
N VAL A 164 2.20 -0.11 -3.85
CA VAL A 164 2.24 1.13 -4.63
C VAL A 164 3.62 1.29 -5.23
N GLY A 165 3.75 0.99 -6.51
CA GLY A 165 5.04 1.01 -7.17
C GLY A 165 4.95 0.41 -8.56
N ASN A 166 6.11 0.08 -9.12
CA ASN A 166 6.15 -0.72 -10.35
C ASN A 166 5.46 -2.07 -10.14
N ARG A 167 4.93 -2.68 -11.20
CA ARG A 167 4.13 -3.91 -11.09
C ARG A 167 4.90 -4.99 -10.31
N CYS A 168 4.24 -5.57 -9.30
CA CYS A 168 4.74 -6.75 -8.62
C CYS A 168 4.24 -7.95 -9.42
N HIS A 169 5.17 -8.74 -9.95
CA HIS A 169 4.83 -10.04 -10.53
C HIS A 169 4.91 -11.06 -9.39
N LEU A 170 3.75 -11.57 -8.99
CA LEU A 170 3.65 -12.72 -8.08
C LEU A 170 3.84 -14.03 -8.84
#